data_AF-A0A6S7G5W2-F1
#
_entry.id   AF-A0A6S7G5W2-F1
#
_cell.length_a   1.000
_cell.length_b   1.000
_cell.length_c   1.000
_cell.angle_alpha   90.00
_cell.angle_beta   90.00
_cell.angle_gamma   90.00
#
_symmetry.space_group_name_H-M   'P 1'
#
loop_
_entity.id
_entity.type
_entity.pdbx_description
1 polymer ?
#
loop_
_entity_poly.entity_id
_entity_poly.type
_entity_poly.pdbx_seq_one_letter_code
_entity_poly.pdbx_strand_id
1 'polypeptide(L)'
;MSHDKEKKGSSSETNASVNNISVTNRQLNVRPFQINENRTETASGWEKWLRNIERQFRYFGITDPEMKKDGLIIYGGQIIADLEDTLLDATGDEAGEDAYAQLIIKLNKHFLPKKNKDFARFQFGNLKQSHGESLVRYYTRIREIAKKCSFSNESEAIRDHLIKTMTNNVVRIKAIRKNWTLDQILEEAELDEETRTQAKEMEKKVNSDETIK
;
A
#
# COMPACT_ATOMS: atom_id res chain seq x y z
N MET A 1 62.43 31.29 57.80
CA MET A 1 62.60 31.37 56.34
C MET A 1 61.56 30.42 55.76
N SER A 2 60.30 30.82 55.59
CA SER A 2 59.83 31.88 54.65
C SER A 2 60.30 31.50 53.25
N HIS A 3 59.48 31.04 52.31
CA HIS A 3 58.25 31.60 51.73
C HIS A 3 57.55 30.45 50.98
N ASP A 4 56.24 30.24 50.92
CA ASP A 4 55.03 31.07 50.99
C ASP A 4 55.01 32.26 50.02
N LYS A 5 54.40 32.02 48.84
CA LYS A 5 53.58 32.98 48.09
C LYS A 5 52.82 32.30 46.93
N GLU A 6 51.60 31.87 47.27
CA GLU A 6 50.32 32.31 46.71
C GLU A 6 50.20 32.93 45.29
N LYS A 7 49.02 32.60 44.70
CA LYS A 7 48.14 33.33 43.76
C LYS A 7 48.32 33.07 42.25
N LYS A 8 47.25 32.86 41.43
CA LYS A 8 45.78 32.84 41.62
C LYS A 8 45.11 32.42 40.31
N GLY A 9 43.86 31.94 40.38
CA GLY A 9 42.86 31.93 39.29
C GLY A 9 42.26 30.54 39.03
N SER A 10 41.20 30.08 39.70
CA SER A 10 39.77 30.49 39.70
C SER A 10 38.94 29.88 38.56
N SER A 11 37.75 29.38 38.96
CA SER A 11 36.52 28.98 38.22
C SER A 11 36.29 27.46 38.26
N SER A 12 35.39 26.95 39.11
CA SER A 12 33.93 26.76 38.87
C SER A 12 33.71 25.84 37.64
N GLU A 13 33.03 24.69 37.70
CA GLU A 13 31.64 24.48 38.10
C GLU A 13 31.27 22.97 38.13
N THR A 14 30.39 22.67 39.07
CA THR A 14 29.31 21.67 39.13
C THR A 14 28.98 20.69 37.98
N ASN A 15 28.73 19.44 38.41
CA ASN A 15 27.66 18.50 38.05
C ASN A 15 27.34 18.20 36.57
N ALA A 16 27.48 16.92 36.19
CA ALA A 16 26.54 16.29 35.28
C ALA A 16 26.30 14.84 35.69
N SER A 17 25.06 14.58 36.11
CA SER A 17 24.48 13.28 36.35
C SER A 17 24.79 12.29 35.25
N VAL A 18 25.32 11.12 35.62
CA VAL A 18 25.42 9.97 34.72
C VAL A 18 23.98 9.51 34.43
N ASN A 19 23.45 9.94 33.29
CA ASN A 19 22.18 9.45 32.77
C ASN A 19 22.39 7.98 32.40
N ASN A 20 21.82 7.07 33.20
CA ASN A 20 21.66 5.67 32.83
C ASN A 20 20.77 5.60 31.58
N ILE A 21 21.39 5.45 30.41
CA ILE A 21 20.68 5.14 29.18
C ILE A 21 20.14 3.72 29.34
N SER A 22 18.87 3.61 29.68
CA SER A 22 18.15 2.34 29.61
C SER A 22 18.07 1.96 28.14
N VAL A 23 19.03 1.16 27.67
CA VAL A 23 18.97 0.55 26.34
C VAL A 23 17.77 -0.41 26.34
N THR A 24 16.63 0.07 25.85
CA THR A 24 15.51 -0.82 25.54
C THR A 24 16.00 -1.74 24.43
N ASN A 25 16.26 -3.00 24.75
CA ASN A 25 16.58 -4.04 23.78
C ASN A 25 15.32 -4.26 22.93
N ARG A 26 15.21 -3.57 21.80
CA ARG A 26 14.09 -3.71 20.86
C ARG A 26 14.49 -4.82 19.90
N GLN A 27 13.80 -5.96 19.97
CA GLN A 27 13.96 -7.07 19.02
C GLN A 27 12.88 -7.02 17.94
N LEU A 28 13.27 -7.37 16.71
CA LEU A 28 12.35 -7.62 15.61
C LEU A 28 11.55 -8.89 15.92
N ASN A 29 10.25 -8.75 16.18
CA ASN A 29 9.36 -9.88 16.38
C ASN A 29 8.59 -10.13 15.09
N VAL A 30 9.10 -11.05 14.28
CA VAL A 30 8.55 -11.40 12.97
C VAL A 30 8.31 -12.90 12.98
N ARG A 31 7.07 -13.31 12.70
CA ARG A 31 6.79 -14.74 12.47
C ARG A 31 7.36 -15.16 11.13
N PRO A 32 8.04 -16.31 11.03
CA PRO A 32 8.55 -16.83 9.76
C PRO A 32 7.48 -16.90 8.67
N PHE A 33 7.89 -16.71 7.43
CA PHE A 33 6.98 -16.88 6.29
C PHE A 33 6.60 -18.35 6.14
N GLN A 34 5.35 -18.63 5.78
CA GLN A 34 4.82 -19.98 5.63
C GLN A 34 4.20 -20.14 4.24
N ILE A 35 4.55 -21.21 3.55
CA ILE A 35 3.93 -21.58 2.28
C ILE A 35 2.63 -22.33 2.57
N ASN A 36 1.55 -21.93 1.91
CA ASN A 36 0.27 -22.62 1.93
C ASN A 36 0.14 -23.55 0.70
N GLU A 37 -0.68 -24.60 0.81
CA GLU A 37 -0.98 -25.51 -0.31
C GLU A 37 -1.58 -24.77 -1.50
N ASN A 38 -2.41 -23.75 -1.22
CA ASN A 38 -2.99 -22.88 -2.23
C ASN A 38 -1.99 -21.79 -2.67
N ARG A 39 -1.59 -21.82 -3.94
CA ARG A 39 -0.67 -20.83 -4.53
C ARG A 39 -1.15 -19.38 -4.39
N THR A 40 -2.46 -19.13 -4.46
CA THR A 40 -3.01 -17.77 -4.30
C THR A 40 -2.91 -17.28 -2.86
N GLU A 41 -3.09 -18.17 -1.88
CA GLU A 41 -2.92 -17.85 -0.46
C GLU A 41 -1.45 -17.65 -0.11
N THR A 42 -0.54 -18.46 -0.67
CA THR A 42 0.91 -18.25 -0.57
C THR A 42 1.32 -16.90 -1.12
N ALA A 43 0.82 -16.50 -2.30
CA ALA A 43 1.11 -15.19 -2.87
C ALA A 43 0.60 -14.04 -1.99
N SER A 44 -0.66 -14.11 -1.52
CA SER A 44 -1.20 -13.08 -0.62
C SER A 44 -0.48 -13.04 0.73
N GLY A 45 -0.12 -14.21 1.27
CA GLY A 45 0.68 -14.35 2.49
C GLY A 45 2.05 -13.71 2.33
N TRP A 46 2.73 -13.97 1.20
CA TRP A 46 4.02 -13.41 0.87
C TRP A 46 3.96 -11.87 0.80
N GLU A 47 3.00 -11.30 0.06
CA GLU A 47 2.84 -9.84 -0.03
C GLU A 47 2.55 -9.19 1.34
N LYS A 48 1.74 -9.86 2.18
CA LYS A 48 1.44 -9.37 3.54
C LYS A 48 2.66 -9.44 4.45
N TRP A 49 3.40 -10.54 4.39
CA TRP A 49 4.58 -10.77 5.21
C TRP A 49 5.72 -9.82 4.81
N LEU A 50 6.01 -9.69 3.52
CA LEU A 50 7.03 -8.78 2.98
C LEU A 50 6.75 -7.33 3.39
N ARG A 51 5.50 -6.87 3.24
CA ARG A 51 5.10 -5.53 3.69
C ARG A 51 5.30 -5.31 5.20
N ASN A 52 5.12 -6.35 6.01
CA ASN A 52 5.31 -6.26 7.45
C ASN A 52 6.79 -6.17 7.82
N ILE A 53 7.63 -7.06 7.29
CA ILE A 53 9.08 -7.03 7.58
C ILE A 53 9.72 -5.72 7.11
N GLU A 54 9.35 -5.20 5.94
CA GLU A 54 9.85 -3.90 5.46
C GLU A 54 9.43 -2.73 6.36
N ARG A 55 8.21 -2.79 6.91
CA ARG A 55 7.75 -1.80 7.89
C ARG A 55 8.61 -1.86 9.14
N GLN A 56 8.98 -3.06 9.58
CA GLN A 56 9.85 -3.20 10.74
C GLN A 56 11.27 -2.72 10.42
N PHE A 57 11.87 -3.09 9.28
CA PHE A 57 13.18 -2.55 8.86
C PHE A 57 13.21 -1.02 8.89
N ARG A 58 12.17 -0.35 8.36
CA ARG A 58 12.05 1.11 8.45
C ARG A 58 11.95 1.61 9.90
N TYR A 59 11.14 0.97 10.74
CA TYR A 59 10.97 1.37 12.14
C TYR A 59 12.27 1.22 12.95
N PHE A 60 13.05 0.19 12.66
CA PHE A 60 14.34 -0.08 13.30
C PHE A 60 15.52 0.66 12.65
N GLY A 61 15.30 1.44 11.58
CA GLY A 61 16.35 2.17 10.89
C GLY A 61 17.32 1.29 10.09
N ILE A 62 16.93 0.08 9.73
CA ILE A 62 17.73 -0.82 8.89
C ILE A 62 17.60 -0.32 7.45
N THR A 63 18.65 0.34 6.97
CA THR A 63 18.70 0.92 5.62
C THR A 63 19.67 0.19 4.71
N ASP A 64 20.73 -0.38 5.27
CA ASP A 64 21.77 -1.10 4.54
C ASP A 64 21.19 -2.32 3.78
N PRO A 65 21.44 -2.45 2.47
CA PRO A 65 20.91 -3.54 1.66
C PRO A 65 21.32 -4.93 2.14
N GLU A 66 22.59 -5.14 2.52
CA GLU A 66 23.06 -6.45 2.99
C GLU A 66 22.38 -6.82 4.32
N MET A 67 22.30 -5.88 5.27
CA MET A 67 21.56 -6.11 6.53
C MET A 67 20.07 -6.42 6.30
N LYS A 68 19.43 -5.79 5.30
CA LYS A 68 18.04 -6.12 4.96
C LYS A 68 17.93 -7.50 4.33
N LYS A 69 18.87 -7.89 3.48
CA LYS A 69 18.95 -9.22 2.88
C LYS A 69 19.08 -10.29 3.96
N ASP A 70 20.06 -10.13 4.86
CA ASP A 70 20.27 -11.03 5.99
C ASP A 70 19.03 -11.07 6.91
N GLY A 71 18.47 -9.91 7.24
CA GLY A 71 17.23 -9.84 8.01
C GLY A 71 16.09 -10.60 7.33
N LEU A 72 15.94 -10.47 6.01
CA LEU A 72 14.88 -11.15 5.26
C LEU A 72 15.04 -12.67 5.34
N ILE A 73 16.28 -13.17 5.23
CA ILE A 73 16.59 -14.60 5.32
C ILE A 73 16.33 -15.11 6.75
N ILE A 74 16.88 -14.43 7.76
CA ILE A 74 16.77 -14.81 9.18
C ILE A 74 15.30 -14.84 9.62
N TYR A 75 14.56 -13.76 9.38
CA TYR A 75 13.17 -13.66 9.82
C TYR A 75 12.20 -14.37 8.88
N GLY A 76 12.58 -14.59 7.61
CA GLY A 76 11.82 -15.38 6.64
C GLY A 76 11.81 -16.86 6.98
N GLY A 77 12.85 -17.35 7.65
CA GLY A 77 13.02 -18.74 8.06
C GLY A 77 13.59 -19.62 6.95
N GLN A 78 13.68 -20.92 7.22
CA GLN A 78 14.41 -21.89 6.39
C GLN A 78 13.98 -21.86 4.91
N ILE A 79 12.68 -21.70 4.64
CA ILE A 79 12.14 -21.63 3.28
C ILE A 79 12.82 -20.52 2.46
N ILE A 80 13.04 -19.35 3.07
CA ILE A 80 13.66 -18.21 2.39
C ILE A 80 15.17 -18.42 2.24
N ALA A 81 15.82 -19.03 3.23
CA ALA A 81 17.23 -19.41 3.15
C ALA A 81 17.49 -20.41 2.00
N ASP A 82 16.75 -21.51 1.95
CA ASP A 82 16.88 -22.54 0.92
C ASP A 82 16.64 -21.96 -0.49
N LEU A 83 15.70 -21.02 -0.61
CA LEU A 83 15.43 -20.34 -1.87
C LEU A 83 16.51 -19.34 -2.26
N GLU A 84 17.20 -18.71 -1.32
CA GLU A 84 18.33 -17.84 -1.64
C GLU A 84 19.44 -18.67 -2.30
N ASP A 85 19.84 -19.78 -1.67
CA ASP A 85 20.83 -20.72 -2.21
C ASP A 85 20.42 -21.25 -3.60
N THR A 86 19.16 -21.69 -3.74
CA THR A 86 18.67 -22.30 -4.98
C THR A 86 18.49 -21.28 -6.13
N LEU A 87 18.12 -20.03 -5.82
CA LEU A 87 17.84 -18.99 -6.82
C LEU A 87 19.08 -18.15 -7.18
N LEU A 88 20.19 -18.30 -6.46
CA LEU A 88 21.49 -17.73 -6.84
C LEU A 88 22.04 -18.38 -8.13
N ASP A 89 21.74 -19.66 -8.36
CA ASP A 89 22.25 -20.41 -9.52
C ASP A 89 21.49 -20.16 -10.84
N ALA A 90 20.27 -19.60 -10.79
CA ALA A 90 19.31 -19.70 -11.89
C ALA A 90 19.23 -18.48 -12.84
N THR A 91 19.78 -17.31 -12.50
CA THR A 91 19.68 -16.10 -13.34
C THR A 91 20.87 -15.17 -13.13
N GLY A 92 21.53 -14.79 -14.23
CA GLY A 92 22.58 -13.75 -14.24
C GLY A 92 22.06 -12.41 -13.73
N ASP A 93 22.96 -11.70 -13.04
CA ASP A 93 22.69 -10.45 -12.34
C ASP A 93 21.86 -9.47 -13.19
N GLU A 94 20.69 -9.09 -12.68
CA GLU A 94 19.95 -7.93 -13.21
C GLU A 94 20.79 -6.69 -12.84
N ALA A 95 21.69 -6.32 -13.75
CA ALA A 95 22.74 -5.33 -13.53
C ALA A 95 22.17 -3.98 -13.05
N GLY A 96 22.52 -3.59 -11.82
CA GLY A 96 22.24 -2.26 -11.27
C GLY A 96 21.41 -2.22 -9.99
N GLU A 97 20.79 -3.33 -9.57
CA GLU A 97 20.02 -3.42 -8.32
C GLU A 97 20.88 -3.92 -7.14
N ASP A 98 20.58 -3.48 -5.91
CA ASP A 98 21.27 -3.94 -4.70
C ASP A 98 20.90 -5.39 -4.32
N ALA A 99 21.71 -6.03 -3.45
CA ALA A 99 21.54 -7.44 -3.12
C ALA A 99 20.16 -7.78 -2.50
N TYR A 100 19.56 -6.83 -1.75
CA TYR A 100 18.22 -7.00 -1.21
C TYR A 100 17.16 -6.92 -2.31
N ALA A 101 17.25 -5.92 -3.20
CA ALA A 101 16.34 -5.76 -4.32
C ALA A 101 16.36 -6.98 -5.25
N GLN A 102 17.55 -7.51 -5.56
CA GLN A 102 17.71 -8.72 -6.35
C GLN A 102 17.03 -9.94 -5.71
N LEU A 103 17.22 -10.15 -4.40
CA LEU A 103 16.57 -11.25 -3.67
C LEU A 103 15.05 -11.10 -3.69
N ILE A 104 14.52 -9.89 -3.48
CA ILE A 104 13.07 -9.62 -3.55
C ILE A 104 12.50 -9.90 -4.93
N ILE A 105 13.20 -9.53 -6.01
CA ILE A 105 12.76 -9.83 -7.39
C ILE A 105 12.65 -11.34 -7.60
N LYS A 106 13.68 -12.09 -7.20
CA LYS A 106 13.71 -13.56 -7.32
C LYS A 106 12.58 -14.22 -6.52
N LEU A 107 12.40 -13.83 -5.25
CA LEU A 107 11.34 -14.36 -4.39
C LEU A 107 9.94 -13.97 -4.89
N ASN A 108 9.75 -12.75 -5.40
CA ASN A 108 8.50 -12.34 -6.03
C ASN A 108 8.18 -13.18 -7.26
N LYS A 109 9.17 -13.48 -8.10
CA LYS A 109 8.99 -14.36 -9.28
C LYS A 109 8.61 -15.78 -8.89
N HIS A 110 9.12 -16.27 -7.76
CA HIS A 110 8.81 -17.60 -7.24
C HIS A 110 7.41 -17.68 -6.62
N PHE A 111 7.09 -16.78 -5.69
CA PHE A 111 5.86 -16.84 -4.89
C PHE A 111 4.65 -16.18 -5.53
N LEU A 112 4.84 -15.10 -6.29
CA LEU A 112 3.73 -14.43 -6.93
C LEU A 112 3.35 -15.18 -8.21
N PRO A 113 2.05 -15.43 -8.47
CA PRO A 113 1.64 -15.90 -9.77
C PRO A 113 2.11 -14.87 -10.80
N LYS A 114 2.57 -15.35 -11.97
CA LYS A 114 2.82 -14.47 -13.11
C LYS A 114 1.58 -13.62 -13.31
N LYS A 115 1.69 -12.30 -13.08
CA LYS A 115 0.60 -11.36 -13.31
C LYS A 115 0.23 -11.47 -14.78
N ASN A 116 -0.82 -12.21 -15.08
CA ASN A 116 -1.35 -12.28 -16.43
C ASN A 116 -2.14 -10.99 -16.66
N LYS A 117 -1.42 -9.95 -17.10
CA LYS A 117 -2.00 -8.65 -17.41
C LYS A 117 -3.18 -8.77 -18.39
N ASP A 118 -3.15 -9.74 -19.29
CA ASP A 118 -4.19 -9.94 -20.30
C ASP A 118 -5.45 -10.53 -19.68
N PHE A 119 -5.30 -11.45 -18.72
CA PHE A 119 -6.44 -11.93 -17.92
C PHE A 119 -7.02 -10.82 -17.03
N ALA A 120 -6.17 -9.99 -16.41
CA ALA A 120 -6.65 -8.83 -15.65
C ALA A 120 -7.41 -7.83 -16.54
N ARG A 121 -6.91 -7.57 -17.76
CA ARG A 121 -7.59 -6.73 -18.75
C ARG A 121 -8.92 -7.34 -19.21
N PHE A 122 -8.97 -8.66 -19.36
CA PHE A 122 -10.23 -9.37 -19.61
C PHE A 122 -11.23 -9.19 -18.46
N GLN A 123 -10.79 -9.33 -17.21
CA GLN A 123 -11.64 -9.08 -16.04
C GLN A 123 -12.10 -7.62 -15.97
N PHE A 124 -11.20 -6.68 -16.23
CA PHE A 124 -11.48 -5.25 -16.27
C PHE A 124 -12.57 -4.93 -17.30
N GLY A 125 -12.39 -5.37 -18.55
CA GLY A 125 -13.34 -5.10 -19.64
C GLY A 125 -14.73 -5.72 -19.44
N ASN A 126 -14.83 -6.80 -18.65
CA ASN A 126 -16.09 -7.45 -18.32
C ASN A 126 -16.72 -6.93 -17.02
N LEU A 127 -16.03 -6.09 -16.26
CA LEU A 127 -16.57 -5.53 -15.02
C LEU A 127 -17.72 -4.56 -15.33
N LYS A 128 -18.84 -4.71 -14.61
CA LYS A 128 -20.03 -3.86 -14.72
C LYS A 128 -20.50 -3.43 -13.33
N GLN A 129 -21.12 -2.26 -13.27
CA GLN A 129 -21.77 -1.75 -12.07
C GLN A 129 -22.96 -2.65 -11.71
N SER A 130 -23.03 -3.11 -10.47
CA SER A 130 -24.17 -3.91 -10.00
C SER A 130 -25.41 -3.05 -9.80
N HIS A 131 -26.59 -3.66 -9.86
CA HIS A 131 -27.84 -2.95 -9.60
C HIS A 131 -27.84 -2.35 -8.18
N GLY A 132 -28.09 -1.05 -8.07
CA GLY A 132 -28.07 -0.33 -6.79
C GLY A 132 -26.67 -0.09 -6.19
N GLU A 133 -25.58 -0.48 -6.86
CA GLU A 133 -24.22 -0.18 -6.41
C GLU A 133 -23.93 1.32 -6.60
N SER A 134 -23.41 2.00 -5.56
CA SER A 134 -22.94 3.39 -5.69
C SER A 134 -21.76 3.50 -6.64
N LEU A 135 -21.59 4.66 -7.28
CA LEU A 135 -20.49 4.84 -8.23
C LEU A 135 -19.12 4.76 -7.52
N VAL A 136 -19.03 5.26 -6.28
CA VAL A 136 -17.81 5.20 -5.46
C VAL A 136 -17.39 3.76 -5.18
N ARG A 137 -18.35 2.89 -4.82
CA ARG A 137 -18.08 1.47 -4.60
C ARG A 137 -17.67 0.77 -5.89
N TYR A 138 -18.36 1.09 -6.99
CA TYR A 138 -18.04 0.54 -8.30
C TYR A 138 -16.62 0.94 -8.76
N TYR A 139 -16.28 2.23 -8.64
CA TYR A 139 -14.95 2.77 -8.93
C TYR A 139 -13.86 2.04 -8.14
N THR A 140 -14.09 1.79 -6.85
CA THR A 140 -13.13 1.05 -6.01
C THR A 140 -12.82 -0.33 -6.60
N ARG A 141 -13.84 -1.07 -7.08
CA ARG A 141 -13.62 -2.37 -7.74
C ARG A 141 -12.87 -2.25 -9.06
N ILE A 142 -13.20 -1.24 -9.88
CA ILE A 142 -12.49 -0.99 -11.14
C ILE A 142 -11.01 -0.73 -10.86
N ARG A 143 -10.71 0.16 -9.91
CA ARG A 143 -9.35 0.56 -9.55
C ARG A 143 -8.51 -0.64 -9.08
N GLU A 144 -9.08 -1.53 -8.27
CA GLU A 144 -8.38 -2.74 -7.80
C GLU A 144 -7.98 -3.69 -8.93
N ILE A 145 -8.80 -3.79 -9.99
CA ILE A 145 -8.45 -4.59 -11.17
C ILE A 145 -7.47 -3.84 -12.08
N ALA A 146 -7.64 -2.52 -12.22
CA ALA A 146 -6.78 -1.68 -13.06
C ALA A 146 -5.30 -1.76 -12.66
N LYS A 147 -5.01 -1.80 -11.35
CA LYS A 147 -3.65 -2.01 -10.79
C LYS A 147 -2.94 -3.27 -11.32
N LYS A 148 -3.70 -4.27 -11.79
CA LYS A 148 -3.17 -5.54 -12.31
C LYS A 148 -3.05 -5.57 -13.83
N CYS A 149 -3.58 -4.57 -14.52
CA CYS A 149 -3.66 -4.52 -15.99
C CYS A 149 -2.43 -3.91 -16.67
N SER A 150 -1.53 -3.30 -15.89
CA SER A 150 -0.33 -2.60 -16.39
C SER A 150 -0.69 -1.62 -17.52
N PHE A 151 -1.67 -0.74 -17.27
CA PHE A 151 -1.99 0.37 -18.18
C PHE A 151 -0.89 1.43 -18.12
N SER A 152 -0.59 2.07 -19.26
CA SER A 152 0.31 3.23 -19.29
C SER A 152 -0.29 4.43 -18.57
N ASN A 153 -1.61 4.61 -18.70
CA ASN A 153 -2.38 5.61 -17.98
C ASN A 153 -3.58 4.93 -17.29
N GLU A 154 -3.43 4.61 -16.01
CA GLU A 154 -4.48 3.95 -15.22
C GLU A 154 -5.75 4.82 -15.13
N SER A 155 -5.61 6.12 -14.87
CA SER A 155 -6.73 7.04 -14.69
C SER A 155 -7.59 7.18 -15.95
N GLU A 156 -6.95 7.27 -17.12
CA GLU A 156 -7.64 7.31 -18.41
C GLU A 156 -8.37 6.00 -18.73
N ALA A 157 -7.72 4.86 -18.50
CA ALA A 157 -8.36 3.55 -18.69
C ALA A 157 -9.58 3.38 -17.78
N ILE A 158 -9.49 3.78 -16.50
CA ILE A 158 -10.61 3.72 -15.56
C ILE A 158 -11.75 4.65 -15.99
N ARG A 159 -11.42 5.88 -16.40
CA ARG A 159 -12.39 6.87 -16.90
C ARG A 159 -13.18 6.33 -18.09
N ASP A 160 -12.49 5.82 -19.10
CA ASP A 160 -13.15 5.30 -20.31
C ASP A 160 -14.05 4.11 -19.99
N HIS A 161 -13.59 3.23 -19.09
CA HIS A 161 -14.39 2.11 -18.61
C HIS A 161 -15.62 2.55 -17.82
N LEU A 162 -15.47 3.56 -16.95
CA LEU A 162 -16.58 4.16 -16.21
C LEU A 162 -17.63 4.73 -17.17
N ILE A 163 -17.22 5.54 -18.15
CA ILE A 163 -18.14 6.11 -19.15
C ILE A 163 -18.91 5.01 -19.87
N LYS A 164 -18.22 3.93 -20.25
CA LYS A 164 -18.81 2.78 -20.93
C LYS A 164 -19.81 1.99 -20.08
N THR A 165 -19.57 1.86 -18.77
CA THR A 165 -20.25 0.84 -17.93
C THR A 165 -21.08 1.38 -16.77
N MET A 166 -20.97 2.67 -16.43
CA MET A 166 -21.78 3.28 -15.37
C MET A 166 -23.27 3.20 -15.69
N THR A 167 -24.13 3.09 -14.69
CA THR A 167 -25.60 3.04 -14.89
C THR A 167 -26.23 4.42 -15.01
N ASN A 168 -25.58 5.45 -14.45
CA ASN A 168 -26.08 6.82 -14.44
C ASN A 168 -25.87 7.52 -15.79
N ASN A 169 -26.90 7.51 -16.63
CA ASN A 169 -26.83 8.08 -17.97
C ASN A 169 -26.71 9.61 -17.98
N VAL A 170 -27.21 10.30 -16.95
CA VAL A 170 -27.13 11.77 -16.86
C VAL A 170 -25.68 12.20 -16.66
N VAL A 171 -24.99 11.60 -15.69
CA VAL A 171 -23.56 11.83 -15.44
C VAL A 171 -22.73 11.42 -16.66
N ARG A 172 -23.05 10.27 -17.28
CA ARG A 172 -22.37 9.81 -18.51
C ARG A 172 -22.42 10.84 -19.64
N ILE A 173 -23.60 11.37 -19.96
CA ILE A 173 -23.78 12.37 -21.04
C ILE A 173 -23.03 13.67 -20.70
N LYS A 174 -23.13 14.15 -19.46
CA LYS A 174 -22.39 15.34 -19.00
C LYS A 174 -20.88 15.14 -19.14
N ALA A 175 -20.37 14.00 -18.70
CA ALA A 175 -18.95 13.66 -18.76
C ALA A 175 -18.41 13.66 -20.19
N ILE A 176 -19.14 13.06 -21.14
CA ILE A 176 -18.75 13.04 -22.55
C ILE A 176 -18.78 14.46 -23.13
N ARG A 177 -19.86 15.22 -22.90
CA ARG A 177 -20.01 16.58 -23.46
C ARG A 177 -18.93 17.54 -22.98
N LYS A 178 -18.57 17.46 -21.71
CA LYS A 178 -17.59 18.36 -21.07
C LYS A 178 -16.17 17.81 -21.07
N ASN A 179 -15.95 16.62 -21.63
CA ASN A 179 -14.68 15.90 -21.62
C ASN A 179 -14.07 15.79 -20.20
N TRP A 180 -14.90 15.39 -19.23
CA TRP A 180 -14.48 15.34 -17.83
C TRP A 180 -13.34 14.38 -17.57
N THR A 181 -12.48 14.74 -16.60
CA THR A 181 -11.46 13.84 -16.04
C THR A 181 -12.11 12.77 -15.15
N LEU A 182 -11.33 11.77 -14.73
CA LEU A 182 -11.79 10.76 -13.76
C LEU A 182 -12.30 11.42 -12.47
N ASP A 183 -11.54 12.37 -11.92
CA ASP A 183 -11.88 13.02 -10.66
C ASP A 183 -13.18 13.83 -10.76
N GLN A 184 -13.39 14.53 -11.88
CA GLN A 184 -14.64 15.28 -12.14
C GLN A 184 -15.86 14.36 -12.24
N ILE A 185 -15.71 13.15 -12.79
CA ILE A 185 -16.79 12.16 -12.83
C ILE A 185 -17.14 11.69 -11.41
N LEU A 186 -16.12 11.47 -10.56
CA LEU A 186 -16.32 11.00 -9.19
C LEU A 186 -16.96 12.08 -8.31
N GLU A 187 -16.51 13.33 -8.43
CA GLU A 187 -17.07 14.49 -7.72
C GLU A 187 -18.55 14.71 -8.08
N GLU A 188 -18.90 14.71 -9.37
CA GLU A 188 -20.30 14.83 -9.78
C GLU A 188 -21.14 13.66 -9.25
N ALA A 189 -20.60 12.44 -9.24
CA ALA A 189 -21.33 11.27 -8.76
C ALA A 189 -21.58 11.32 -7.26
N GLU A 190 -20.63 11.82 -6.47
CA GLU A 190 -20.78 12.04 -5.04
C GLU A 190 -21.86 13.10 -4.77
N LEU A 191 -21.79 14.25 -5.46
CA LEU A 191 -22.81 15.30 -5.36
C LEU A 191 -24.21 14.81 -5.73
N ASP A 192 -24.32 13.98 -6.78
CA ASP A 192 -25.59 13.43 -7.26
C ASP A 192 -26.15 12.36 -6.31
N GLU A 193 -25.28 11.58 -5.63
CA GLU A 193 -25.68 10.66 -4.56
C GLU A 193 -26.15 11.41 -3.30
N GLU A 194 -25.46 12.47 -2.91
CA GLU A 194 -25.85 13.32 -1.79
C GLU A 194 -27.19 14.02 -2.06
N THR A 195 -27.32 14.66 -3.23
CA THR A 195 -28.54 15.36 -3.65
C THR A 195 -29.75 14.43 -3.68
N ARG A 196 -29.59 13.19 -4.18
CA ARG A 196 -30.67 12.17 -4.15
C ARG A 196 -31.06 11.77 -2.74
N THR A 197 -30.12 11.75 -1.81
CA THR A 197 -30.38 11.43 -0.41
C THR A 197 -31.19 12.55 0.24
N GLN A 198 -30.75 13.80 0.07
CA GLN A 198 -31.45 14.98 0.56
C GLN A 198 -32.87 15.10 -0.04
N ALA A 199 -33.03 14.88 -1.35
CA ALA A 199 -34.34 14.91 -2.00
C ALA A 199 -35.32 13.88 -1.43
N LYS A 200 -34.87 12.65 -1.17
CA LYS A 200 -35.69 11.61 -0.52
C LYS A 200 -36.09 11.98 0.90
N GLU A 201 -35.24 12.67 1.65
CA GLU A 201 -35.57 13.16 2.99
C GLU A 201 -36.62 14.28 2.94
N MET A 202 -36.52 15.18 1.96
CA MET A 202 -37.53 16.22 1.73
C MET A 202 -38.89 15.61 1.38
N GLU A 203 -38.94 14.65 0.45
CA GLU A 203 -40.19 13.96 0.06
C GLU A 203 -40.87 13.26 1.24
N LYS A 204 -40.08 12.60 2.11
CA LYS A 204 -40.61 11.96 3.32
C LYS A 204 -41.27 12.96 4.27
N LYS A 205 -40.65 14.12 4.48
CA LYS A 205 -41.18 15.18 5.37
C LYS A 205 -42.45 15.80 4.81
N VAL A 206 -42.51 16.06 3.50
CA VAL A 206 -43.71 16.58 2.84
C VAL A 206 -44.88 15.60 2.99
N ASN A 207 -44.64 14.31 2.73
CA ASN A 207 -45.71 13.29 2.82
C ASN A 207 -46.18 13.03 4.26
N SER A 208 -45.30 13.16 5.27
CA SER A 208 -45.70 13.04 6.67
C SER A 208 -46.60 14.21 7.12
N ASP A 209 -46.36 15.42 6.63
CA ASP A 209 -47.16 16.59 6.97
C ASP A 209 -48.55 16.57 6.29
N GLU A 210 -48.68 15.92 5.14
CA GLU A 210 -49.97 15.71 4.46
C GLU A 210 -50.84 14.64 5.14
N THR A 211 -50.24 13.65 5.82
CA THR A 211 -50.98 12.56 6.48
C THR A 211 -51.52 12.96 7.86
N ILE A 212 -51.05 14.08 8.43
CA ILE A 212 -51.47 14.58 9.76
C ILE A 212 -52.66 15.57 9.65
N LYS A 213 -53.11 15.90 8.44
CA LYS A 213 -54.32 16.72 8.19
C LYS A 213 -55.54 15.85 7.91
#